data_AF-A0A8S8YX93-F1
#
_entry.id   AF-A0A8S8YX93-F1
#
_cell.length_a   1.000
_cell.length_b   1.000
_cell.length_c   1.000
_cell.angle_alpha   90.00
_cell.angle_beta   90.00
_cell.angle_gamma   90.00
#
_symmetry.space_group_name_H-M   'P 1'
#
loop_
_entity.id
_entity.type
_entity.pdbx_description
1 polymer ?
#
loop_
_entity_poly.entity_id
_entity_poly.type
_entity_poly.pdbx_seq_one_letter_code
_entity_poly.pdbx_strand_id
1 'polypeptide(L)'
;MDTCAIPLPAPTQRPRPSRSTPTHRSEGSLAHNGNLNNTSDIINSLLEYDHRRINTSSDSEALLNLFAAEIQRSVNGRPGGMEALTEEDVFRAVERTHLRSEGSYSVVTMITGWGLVAFRDPNGIRPLFMGRNDVDGFTERLFASESVACAALGFETDRDVAPGEAVIARMDGSFSSRICHSEPIHTPCIFEHVYFARPDSTLDGISVHEARLRMGAALARRALKERPDHDIDAVIPVPDSGRIAAMEMANEMRVPFREGFVKNRYIGRTFIMPGQSIRKDSVKKKLNTIEGEFAGKTVMIVDDSIVRGNTSRRIVEMAKQAGAKSVYFASSAPPIVHPNVYGIDMPAREEYVAHGRTIDEIRKAIGADWLVYQELPDLVDACLGAGNDGLASFDCSCFNGVYVTGGITEEYLAKVEGSRSDVAKSEALSEHADAAE
;
A
#
# COMPACT_ATOMS: atom_id res chain seq x y z
N MET A 1 -31.37 -18.23 2.76
CA MET A 1 -31.13 -19.63 3.13
C MET A 1 -30.43 -20.28 1.96
N ASP A 2 -29.18 -20.69 2.18
CA ASP A 2 -28.53 -21.88 1.59
C ASP A 2 -27.02 -21.76 1.86
N THR A 3 -26.64 -22.30 3.02
CA THR A 3 -25.28 -22.59 3.44
C THR A 3 -24.80 -23.85 2.72
N CYS A 4 -23.75 -23.74 1.90
CA CYS A 4 -23.06 -24.90 1.36
C CYS A 4 -21.81 -25.19 2.20
N ALA A 5 -21.87 -26.25 3.00
CA ALA A 5 -20.73 -26.82 3.71
C ALA A 5 -20.09 -27.90 2.84
N ILE A 6 -18.78 -27.79 2.55
CA ILE A 6 -17.99 -28.83 1.88
C ILE A 6 -17.05 -29.46 2.92
N PRO A 7 -16.97 -30.80 3.03
CA PRO A 7 -16.07 -31.46 3.98
C PRO A 7 -14.63 -31.46 3.45
N LEU A 8 -13.66 -31.12 4.30
CA LEU A 8 -12.23 -31.19 4.01
C LEU A 8 -11.64 -32.56 4.41
N PRO A 9 -10.76 -33.18 3.60
CA PRO A 9 -9.88 -34.26 4.04
C PRO A 9 -8.64 -33.71 4.79
N ALA A 10 -7.91 -34.62 5.43
CA ALA A 10 -6.87 -34.42 6.44
C ALA A 10 -5.53 -33.79 5.90
N PRO A 11 -4.54 -33.46 6.75
CA PRO A 11 -3.86 -32.17 6.74
C PRO A 11 -2.56 -32.14 5.93
N THR A 12 -2.51 -31.27 4.94
CA THR A 12 -1.27 -30.65 4.44
C THR A 12 -1.34 -29.15 4.75
N GLN A 13 -0.16 -28.55 5.00
CA GLN A 13 0.05 -27.21 5.57
C GLN A 13 -1.00 -26.16 5.15
N ARG A 14 -1.70 -25.59 6.13
CA ARG A 14 -2.69 -24.53 5.87
C ARG A 14 -1.99 -23.24 5.44
N PRO A 15 -2.49 -22.54 4.39
CA PRO A 15 -2.11 -21.16 4.14
C PRO A 15 -2.51 -20.27 5.33
N ARG A 16 -1.83 -19.14 5.51
CA ARG A 16 -2.15 -18.15 6.57
C ARG A 16 -3.65 -17.79 6.52
N PRO A 17 -4.35 -17.70 7.66
CA PRO A 17 -5.77 -17.33 7.65
C PRO A 17 -5.96 -15.94 7.03
N SER A 18 -7.10 -15.73 6.37
CA SER A 18 -7.51 -14.43 5.81
C SER A 18 -7.57 -13.34 6.91
N ARG A 19 -7.33 -12.07 6.53
CA ARG A 19 -7.16 -10.88 7.40
C ARG A 19 -8.29 -10.55 8.40
N SER A 20 -9.35 -11.36 8.46
CA SER A 20 -10.40 -11.29 9.48
C SER A 20 -10.16 -12.38 10.53
N THR A 21 -9.73 -11.98 11.73
CA THR A 21 -9.45 -12.93 12.81
C THR A 21 -10.55 -12.86 13.87
N PRO A 22 -11.34 -13.93 14.09
CA PRO A 22 -12.27 -14.02 15.22
C PRO A 22 -11.55 -14.53 16.48
N THR A 23 -11.94 -14.06 17.66
CA THR A 23 -11.46 -14.61 18.94
C THR A 23 -12.58 -15.25 19.74
N HIS A 24 -12.39 -16.47 20.24
CA HIS A 24 -13.40 -17.20 21.03
C HIS A 24 -13.64 -16.66 22.45
N ARG A 25 -12.81 -15.71 22.93
CA ARG A 25 -12.87 -15.14 24.30
C ARG A 25 -13.21 -13.64 24.36
N SER A 26 -13.35 -13.00 23.20
CA SER A 26 -13.81 -11.62 23.05
C SER A 26 -14.75 -11.63 21.84
N GLU A 27 -16.02 -11.32 22.05
CA GLU A 27 -17.07 -11.36 21.01
C GLU A 27 -16.86 -10.25 19.97
N GLY A 28 -15.79 -10.34 19.17
CA GLY A 28 -15.44 -9.31 18.20
C GLY A 28 -14.51 -9.81 17.10
N SER A 29 -14.44 -9.00 16.05
CA SER A 29 -13.64 -9.25 14.85
C SER A 29 -12.94 -7.98 14.42
N LEU A 30 -11.69 -8.09 13.97
CA LEU A 30 -10.88 -6.96 13.53
C LEU A 30 -10.36 -7.19 12.11
N ALA A 31 -10.40 -6.12 11.31
CA ALA A 31 -9.71 -6.02 10.04
C ALA A 31 -8.68 -4.88 10.12
N HIS A 32 -7.51 -5.10 9.53
CA HIS A 32 -6.36 -4.19 9.62
C HIS A 32 -5.65 -4.06 8.27
N ASN A 33 -5.34 -2.81 7.92
CA ASN A 33 -4.41 -2.45 6.86
C ASN A 33 -3.20 -1.74 7.49
N GLY A 34 -2.01 -2.31 7.32
CA GLY A 34 -0.75 -1.77 7.82
C GLY A 34 0.21 -2.87 8.22
N ASN A 35 1.16 -2.53 9.09
CA ASN A 35 2.10 -3.47 9.69
C ASN A 35 2.57 -2.97 11.07
N LEU A 36 2.64 -3.88 12.05
CA LEU A 36 3.24 -3.61 13.36
C LEU A 36 4.72 -4.01 13.39
N ASN A 37 5.58 -3.08 13.79
CA ASN A 37 7.03 -3.27 13.88
C ASN A 37 7.42 -4.07 15.12
N ASN A 38 6.69 -3.89 16.22
CA ASN A 38 6.94 -4.56 17.51
C ASN A 38 5.99 -5.75 17.76
N THR A 39 5.56 -6.44 16.70
CA THR A 39 4.62 -7.58 16.78
C THR A 39 5.08 -8.64 17.79
N SER A 40 6.36 -9.01 17.78
CA SER A 40 6.90 -10.02 18.71
C SER A 40 6.79 -9.59 20.16
N ASP A 41 7.04 -8.31 20.46
CA ASP A 41 6.99 -7.78 21.82
C ASP A 41 5.56 -7.74 22.34
N ILE A 42 4.61 -7.37 21.48
CA ILE A 42 3.18 -7.41 21.80
C ILE A 42 2.73 -8.85 22.10
N ILE A 43 3.10 -9.82 21.25
CA ILE A 43 2.74 -11.23 21.45
C ILE A 43 3.31 -11.76 22.78
N ASN A 44 4.58 -11.48 23.06
CA ASN A 44 5.23 -11.92 24.31
C ASN A 44 4.57 -11.29 25.54
N SER A 45 4.30 -9.98 25.50
CA SER A 45 3.61 -9.24 26.57
C SER A 45 2.20 -9.78 26.83
N LEU A 46 1.43 -10.07 25.78
CA LEU A 46 0.10 -10.66 25.88
C LEU A 46 0.11 -12.06 26.50
N LEU A 47 1.14 -12.86 26.20
CA LEU A 47 1.30 -14.19 26.78
C LEU A 47 1.68 -14.13 28.26
N GLU A 48 2.63 -13.27 28.62
CA GLU A 48 3.19 -13.16 29.96
C GLU A 48 2.20 -12.51 30.95
N TYR A 49 1.60 -11.38 30.58
CA TYR A 49 0.79 -10.57 31.50
C TYR A 49 -0.72 -10.77 31.35
N ASP A 50 -1.21 -11.04 30.13
CA ASP A 50 -2.65 -11.20 29.86
C ASP A 50 -3.07 -12.67 29.68
N HIS A 51 -2.11 -13.60 29.70
CA HIS A 51 -2.31 -15.03 29.46
C HIS A 51 -3.10 -15.32 28.17
N ARG A 52 -2.88 -14.49 27.14
CA ARG A 52 -3.50 -14.60 25.81
C ARG A 52 -2.51 -15.27 24.87
N ARG A 53 -2.87 -16.47 24.39
CA ARG A 53 -2.09 -17.18 23.37
C ARG A 53 -2.54 -16.75 21.97
N ILE A 54 -1.57 -16.31 21.17
CA ILE A 54 -1.74 -15.98 19.75
C ILE A 54 -1.45 -17.26 18.94
N ASN A 55 -2.33 -17.58 18.00
CA ASN A 55 -2.26 -18.84 17.25
C ASN A 55 -1.56 -18.70 15.90
N THR A 56 -1.37 -17.48 15.42
CA THR A 56 -0.67 -17.15 14.17
C THR A 56 0.52 -16.23 14.41
N SER A 57 1.30 -15.99 13.36
CA SER A 57 2.34 -14.95 13.34
C SER A 57 1.82 -13.64 12.72
N SER A 58 0.50 -13.45 12.63
CA SER A 58 -0.11 -12.24 12.07
C SER A 58 -0.12 -11.12 13.10
N ASP A 59 0.41 -9.98 12.69
CA ASP A 59 0.28 -8.70 13.37
C ASP A 59 -1.18 -8.30 13.61
N SER A 60 -2.11 -8.62 12.70
CA SER A 60 -3.54 -8.38 12.91
C SER A 60 -4.11 -9.16 14.09
N GLU A 61 -3.69 -10.41 14.34
CA GLU A 61 -4.12 -11.17 15.52
C GLU A 61 -3.52 -10.60 16.81
N ALA A 62 -2.26 -10.15 16.75
CA ALA A 62 -1.62 -9.46 17.86
C ALA A 62 -2.35 -8.16 18.21
N LEU A 63 -2.69 -7.34 17.21
CA LEU A 63 -3.42 -6.07 17.39
C LEU A 63 -4.83 -6.28 17.95
N LEU A 64 -5.54 -7.29 17.47
CA LEU A 64 -6.86 -7.68 18.01
C LEU A 64 -6.78 -8.05 19.49
N ASN A 65 -5.83 -8.91 19.86
CA ASN A 65 -5.69 -9.35 21.24
C ASN A 65 -5.17 -8.24 22.15
N LEU A 66 -4.33 -7.35 21.64
CA LEU A 66 -3.90 -6.14 22.33
C LEU A 66 -5.09 -5.25 22.66
N PHE A 67 -5.88 -4.87 21.65
CA PHE A 67 -7.07 -4.06 21.85
C PHE A 67 -8.07 -4.73 22.81
N ALA A 68 -8.31 -6.04 22.65
CA ALA A 68 -9.19 -6.79 23.54
C ALA A 68 -8.69 -6.82 25.00
N ALA A 69 -7.38 -6.93 25.22
CA ALA A 69 -6.79 -6.84 26.56
C ALA A 69 -6.98 -5.43 27.17
N GLU A 70 -6.80 -4.36 26.37
CA GLU A 70 -7.02 -3.00 26.86
C GLU A 70 -8.49 -2.68 27.16
N ILE A 71 -9.43 -3.24 26.39
CA ILE A 71 -10.86 -3.19 26.70
C ILE A 71 -11.13 -3.87 28.04
N GLN A 72 -10.62 -5.10 28.23
CA GLN A 72 -10.79 -5.86 29.47
C GLN A 72 -10.26 -5.10 30.69
N ARG A 73 -9.11 -4.42 30.56
CA ARG A 73 -8.54 -3.58 31.63
C ARG A 73 -9.39 -2.33 31.90
N SER A 74 -10.01 -1.76 30.87
CA SER A 74 -10.82 -0.54 31.00
C SER A 74 -12.16 -0.80 31.71
N VAL A 75 -12.72 -2.01 31.57
CA VAL A 75 -13.97 -2.42 32.26
C VAL A 75 -13.72 -3.17 33.58
N ASN A 76 -12.46 -3.36 33.97
CA ASN A 76 -12.12 -4.18 35.14
C ASN A 76 -12.80 -3.70 36.43
N GLY A 77 -13.30 -4.66 37.23
CA GLY A 77 -14.01 -4.38 38.49
C GLY A 77 -15.49 -3.98 38.33
N ARG A 78 -16.03 -3.95 37.11
CA ARG A 78 -17.46 -3.70 36.85
C ARG A 78 -18.23 -5.02 36.65
N PRO A 79 -19.56 -5.05 36.91
CA PRO A 79 -20.39 -6.19 36.53
C PRO A 79 -20.21 -6.51 35.04
N GLY A 80 -20.17 -7.78 34.68
CA GLY A 80 -20.06 -8.19 33.27
C GLY A 80 -21.34 -7.86 32.47
N GLY A 81 -21.22 -7.88 31.14
CA GLY A 81 -22.32 -7.60 30.22
C GLY A 81 -22.10 -6.36 29.37
N MET A 82 -23.00 -6.13 28.40
CA MET A 82 -22.82 -5.08 27.39
C MET A 82 -22.89 -3.67 27.96
N GLU A 83 -23.68 -3.47 29.02
CA GLU A 83 -23.86 -2.18 29.70
C GLU A 83 -22.60 -1.73 30.47
N ALA A 84 -21.66 -2.64 30.72
CA ALA A 84 -20.41 -2.33 31.41
C ALA A 84 -19.42 -1.54 30.54
N LEU A 85 -19.54 -1.67 29.22
CA LEU A 85 -18.64 -1.08 28.23
C LEU A 85 -19.18 0.27 27.76
N THR A 86 -18.52 1.35 28.19
CA THR A 86 -18.84 2.71 27.75
C THR A 86 -17.92 3.14 26.59
N GLU A 87 -18.33 4.18 25.85
CA GLU A 87 -17.46 4.78 24.82
C GLU A 87 -16.14 5.28 25.38
N GLU A 88 -16.15 5.80 26.61
CA GLU A 88 -14.95 6.25 27.33
C GLU A 88 -13.95 5.11 27.54
N ASP A 89 -14.44 3.90 27.82
CA ASP A 89 -13.57 2.73 27.99
C ASP A 89 -12.96 2.28 26.66
N VAL A 90 -13.71 2.42 25.56
CA VAL A 90 -13.20 2.16 24.20
C VAL A 90 -12.14 3.17 23.82
N PHE A 91 -12.39 4.47 24.02
CA PHE A 91 -11.40 5.52 23.74
C PHE A 91 -10.12 5.32 24.55
N ARG A 92 -10.23 4.97 25.83
CA ARG A 92 -9.08 4.64 26.68
C ARG A 92 -8.34 3.38 26.20
N ALA A 93 -9.07 2.38 25.74
CA ALA A 93 -8.47 1.16 25.20
C ALA A 93 -7.70 1.42 23.90
N VAL A 94 -8.24 2.26 23.01
CA VAL A 94 -7.53 2.70 21.79
C VAL A 94 -6.29 3.51 22.15
N GLU A 95 -6.38 4.45 23.08
CA GLU A 95 -5.22 5.23 23.55
C GLU A 95 -4.08 4.33 24.07
N ARG A 96 -4.40 3.35 24.92
CA ARG A 96 -3.41 2.38 25.41
C ARG A 96 -2.88 1.46 24.31
N THR A 97 -3.71 1.14 23.32
CA THR A 97 -3.28 0.38 22.14
C THR A 97 -2.27 1.20 21.33
N HIS A 98 -2.49 2.50 21.14
CA HIS A 98 -1.54 3.39 20.48
C HIS A 98 -0.20 3.46 21.21
N LEU A 99 -0.22 3.57 22.53
CA LEU A 99 1.02 3.63 23.35
C LEU A 99 1.86 2.34 23.29
N ARG A 100 1.25 1.19 22.96
CA ARG A 100 1.92 -0.12 22.92
C ARG A 100 2.23 -0.60 21.50
N SER A 101 1.63 0.01 20.48
CA SER A 101 1.73 -0.43 19.08
C SER A 101 2.66 0.49 18.31
N GLU A 102 3.77 -0.06 17.83
CA GLU A 102 4.69 0.66 16.94
C GLU A 102 4.46 0.21 15.50
N GLY A 103 4.32 1.16 14.57
CA GLY A 103 4.12 0.88 13.16
C GLY A 103 2.95 1.68 12.60
N SER A 104 2.24 1.06 11.67
CA SER A 104 1.15 1.70 10.93
C SER A 104 -0.06 0.80 10.89
N TYR A 105 -1.24 1.38 11.03
CA TYR A 105 -2.47 0.62 11.08
C TYR A 105 -3.68 1.52 10.88
N SER A 106 -4.55 1.09 9.97
CA SER A 106 -5.94 1.49 9.87
C SER A 106 -6.79 0.29 10.25
N VAL A 107 -7.61 0.46 11.28
CA VAL A 107 -8.36 -0.64 11.90
C VAL A 107 -9.84 -0.35 11.80
N VAL A 108 -10.60 -1.39 11.46
CA VAL A 108 -12.04 -1.45 11.71
C VAL A 108 -12.31 -2.72 12.51
N THR A 109 -12.93 -2.57 13.67
CA THR A 109 -13.27 -3.67 14.57
C THR A 109 -14.74 -3.60 14.96
N MET A 110 -15.36 -4.76 15.07
CA MET A 110 -16.74 -4.90 15.52
C MET A 110 -16.74 -5.54 16.91
N ILE A 111 -17.47 -4.92 17.83
CA ILE A 111 -17.80 -5.50 19.13
C ILE A 111 -19.25 -5.95 19.04
N THR A 112 -19.47 -7.27 19.11
CA THR A 112 -20.77 -7.91 18.86
C THR A 112 -21.83 -7.34 19.78
N GLY A 113 -22.98 -6.93 19.23
CA GLY A 113 -24.08 -6.33 20.00
C GLY A 113 -23.80 -4.94 20.55
N TRP A 114 -22.62 -4.37 20.30
CA TRP A 114 -22.22 -3.04 20.77
C TRP A 114 -22.10 -2.04 19.60
N GLY A 115 -21.30 -2.35 18.59
CA GLY A 115 -21.11 -1.47 17.44
C GLY A 115 -19.75 -1.63 16.77
N LEU A 116 -19.43 -0.67 15.90
CA LEU A 116 -18.15 -0.57 15.19
C LEU A 116 -17.24 0.45 15.87
N VAL A 117 -15.94 0.13 15.87
CA VAL A 117 -14.87 1.05 16.24
C VAL A 117 -13.88 1.07 15.09
N ALA A 118 -13.54 2.25 14.61
CA ALA A 118 -12.50 2.46 13.62
C ALA A 118 -11.41 3.35 14.22
N PHE A 119 -10.14 3.02 14.02
CA PHE A 119 -9.05 3.88 14.50
C PHE A 119 -7.83 3.82 13.60
N ARG A 120 -7.09 4.92 13.58
CA ARG A 120 -5.91 5.12 12.72
C ARG A 120 -4.67 5.36 13.58
N ASP A 121 -3.51 4.86 13.14
CA ASP A 121 -2.26 5.04 13.86
C ASP A 121 -1.94 6.54 14.13
N PRO A 122 -1.17 6.86 15.18
CA PRO A 122 -0.88 8.26 15.55
C PRO A 122 -0.13 9.07 14.49
N ASN A 123 0.44 8.39 13.48
CA ASN A 123 1.16 9.00 12.37
C ASN A 123 0.29 9.14 11.11
N GLY A 124 -0.93 8.61 11.10
CA GLY A 124 -1.83 8.64 9.95
C GLY A 124 -1.28 7.94 8.71
N ILE A 125 -0.41 6.94 8.86
CA ILE A 125 0.39 6.42 7.72
C ILE A 125 -0.46 5.66 6.70
N ARG A 126 -1.36 4.80 7.15
CA ARG A 126 -2.30 4.07 6.26
C ARG A 126 -3.60 4.85 6.14
N PRO A 127 -4.25 4.86 4.95
CA PRO A 127 -5.47 5.62 4.77
C PRO A 127 -6.67 4.93 5.42
N LEU A 128 -7.52 5.73 6.06
CA LEU A 128 -8.80 5.31 6.63
C LEU A 128 -9.81 6.43 6.46
N PHE A 129 -10.87 6.12 5.73
CA PHE A 129 -11.89 7.04 5.30
C PHE A 129 -13.25 6.64 5.89
N MET A 130 -14.08 7.64 6.19
CA MET A 130 -15.46 7.45 6.66
C MET A 130 -16.48 8.07 5.71
N GLY A 131 -17.53 7.32 5.40
CA GLY A 131 -18.71 7.77 4.67
C GLY A 131 -19.98 7.70 5.52
N ARG A 132 -21.03 8.37 5.04
CA ARG A 132 -22.35 8.38 5.69
C ARG A 132 -23.50 8.28 4.69
N ASN A 133 -24.64 7.80 5.18
CA ASN A 133 -25.89 7.80 4.44
C ASN A 133 -27.06 7.92 5.42
N ASP A 134 -27.98 8.86 5.20
CA ASP A 134 -29.14 9.07 6.08
C ASP A 134 -30.37 8.38 5.48
N VAL A 135 -30.90 7.38 6.19
CA VAL A 135 -32.04 6.54 5.75
C VAL A 135 -33.07 6.46 6.86
N ASP A 136 -34.29 6.92 6.60
CA ASP A 136 -35.43 6.82 7.52
C ASP A 136 -35.15 7.33 8.96
N GLY A 137 -34.30 8.36 9.09
CA GLY A 137 -33.90 8.94 10.37
C GLY A 137 -32.77 8.18 11.10
N PHE A 138 -32.23 7.12 10.48
CA PHE A 138 -31.02 6.43 10.91
C PHE A 138 -29.84 6.86 10.04
N THR A 139 -28.71 7.12 10.67
CA THR A 139 -27.49 7.48 9.94
C THR A 139 -26.56 6.27 9.85
N GLU A 140 -26.46 5.69 8.65
CA GLU A 140 -25.50 4.64 8.34
C GLU A 140 -24.08 5.20 8.26
N ARG A 141 -23.10 4.38 8.67
CA ARG A 141 -21.68 4.70 8.63
C ARG A 141 -20.92 3.64 7.85
N LEU A 142 -19.98 4.09 7.03
CA LEU A 142 -19.07 3.24 6.27
C LEU A 142 -17.64 3.60 6.62
N PHE A 143 -16.79 2.59 6.80
CA PHE A 143 -15.35 2.77 6.94
C PHE A 143 -14.64 1.98 5.83
N ALA A 144 -13.68 2.61 5.16
CA ALA A 144 -12.91 2.00 4.08
C ALA A 144 -11.50 2.57 4.02
N SER A 145 -10.56 1.88 3.38
CA SER A 145 -9.23 2.46 3.14
C SER A 145 -9.24 3.59 2.10
N GLU A 146 -10.24 3.64 1.22
CA GLU A 146 -10.31 4.63 0.13
C GLU A 146 -11.73 5.17 -0.03
N SER A 147 -11.84 6.47 -0.34
CA SER A 147 -13.13 7.16 -0.48
C SER A 147 -14.01 6.63 -1.62
N VAL A 148 -13.42 6.01 -2.64
CA VAL A 148 -14.13 5.41 -3.78
C VAL A 148 -15.14 4.32 -3.37
N ALA A 149 -14.95 3.69 -2.20
CA ALA A 149 -15.91 2.74 -1.64
C ALA A 149 -17.28 3.38 -1.39
N CYS A 150 -17.31 4.67 -1.03
CA CYS A 150 -18.57 5.39 -0.80
C CYS A 150 -19.36 5.55 -2.09
N ALA A 151 -18.70 6.02 -3.16
CA ALA A 151 -19.32 6.19 -4.46
C ALA A 151 -19.88 4.88 -5.02
N ALA A 152 -19.16 3.76 -4.81
CA ALA A 152 -19.60 2.44 -5.26
C ALA A 152 -20.85 1.91 -4.51
N LEU A 153 -21.06 2.36 -3.27
CA LEU A 153 -22.13 1.89 -2.39
C LEU A 153 -23.25 2.93 -2.17
N GLY A 154 -23.15 4.10 -2.80
CA GLY A 154 -24.14 5.18 -2.67
C GLY A 154 -24.05 5.97 -1.36
N PHE A 155 -22.90 5.93 -0.67
CA PHE A 155 -22.65 6.74 0.52
C PHE A 155 -22.10 8.12 0.12
N GLU A 156 -22.43 9.14 0.90
CA GLU A 156 -21.75 10.43 0.84
C GLU A 156 -20.37 10.32 1.51
N THR A 157 -19.38 10.96 0.91
CA THR A 157 -18.05 11.13 1.52
C THR A 157 -18.15 12.08 2.71
N ASP A 158 -17.76 11.64 3.90
CA ASP A 158 -17.72 12.49 5.10
C ASP A 158 -16.32 13.10 5.28
N ARG A 159 -15.37 12.32 5.81
CA ARG A 159 -13.97 12.74 6.00
C ARG A 159 -13.04 11.56 6.26
N ASP A 160 -11.74 11.81 6.15
CA ASP A 160 -10.71 10.91 6.66
C ASP A 160 -10.78 10.80 8.20
N VAL A 161 -10.42 9.63 8.72
CA VAL A 161 -10.15 9.43 10.15
C VAL A 161 -8.78 10.02 10.44
N ALA A 162 -8.71 10.95 11.39
CA ALA A 162 -7.49 11.71 11.67
C ALA A 162 -6.40 10.84 12.33
N PRO A 163 -5.11 11.24 12.27
CA PRO A 163 -4.03 10.53 12.96
C PRO A 163 -4.31 10.36 14.45
N GLY A 164 -4.24 9.12 14.95
CA GLY A 164 -4.54 8.77 16.34
C GLY A 164 -6.02 8.89 16.73
N GLU A 165 -6.92 9.14 15.78
CA GLU A 165 -8.35 9.20 16.05
C GLU A 165 -8.95 7.81 16.20
N ALA A 166 -9.85 7.69 17.18
CA ALA A 166 -10.83 6.62 17.28
C ALA A 166 -12.22 7.16 16.98
N VAL A 167 -12.99 6.37 16.25
CA VAL A 167 -14.35 6.66 15.83
C VAL A 167 -15.24 5.49 16.24
N ILE A 168 -16.36 5.77 16.89
CA ILE A 168 -17.34 4.80 17.36
C ILE A 168 -18.64 5.02 16.59
N ALA A 169 -19.19 3.95 16.01
CA ALA A 169 -20.52 3.92 15.42
C ALA A 169 -21.35 2.84 16.14
N ARG A 170 -22.40 3.26 16.83
CA ARG A 170 -23.26 2.41 17.66
C ARG A 170 -24.35 1.76 16.82
N MET A 171 -24.94 0.68 17.35
CA MET A 171 -26.02 -0.05 16.68
C MET A 171 -27.31 0.79 16.48
N ASP A 172 -27.48 1.87 17.26
CA ASP A 172 -28.60 2.81 17.15
C ASP A 172 -28.32 3.98 16.18
N GLY A 173 -27.16 3.98 15.52
CA GLY A 173 -26.74 5.02 14.59
C GLY A 173 -26.04 6.21 15.27
N SER A 174 -25.93 6.22 16.61
CA SER A 174 -25.15 7.25 17.29
C SER A 174 -23.65 7.11 16.98
N PHE A 175 -22.98 8.26 17.04
CA PHE A 175 -21.61 8.42 16.57
C PHE A 175 -20.83 9.29 17.55
N SER A 176 -19.59 8.91 17.83
CA SER A 176 -18.64 9.73 18.57
C SER A 176 -17.22 9.52 18.04
N SER A 177 -16.35 10.53 18.23
CA SER A 177 -14.94 10.41 17.89
C SER A 177 -14.05 11.15 18.86
N ARG A 178 -12.78 10.72 18.96
CA ARG A 178 -11.77 11.32 19.84
C ARG A 178 -10.37 11.06 19.31
N ILE A 179 -9.49 12.06 19.41
CA ILE A 179 -8.05 11.86 19.28
C ILE A 179 -7.53 11.14 20.52
N CYS A 180 -7.09 9.90 20.35
CA CYS A 180 -6.62 8.99 21.39
C CYS A 180 -5.09 8.95 21.49
N HIS A 181 -4.42 10.06 21.21
CA HIS A 181 -2.97 10.20 21.33
C HIS A 181 -2.63 11.64 21.71
N SER A 182 -1.63 11.85 22.57
CA SER A 182 -1.27 13.19 23.05
C SER A 182 -0.57 14.04 21.99
N GLU A 183 0.19 13.40 21.11
CA GLU A 183 1.03 14.06 20.10
C GLU A 183 0.88 13.36 18.73
N PRO A 184 -0.30 13.41 18.10
CA PRO A 184 -0.46 12.86 16.76
C PRO A 184 0.32 13.69 15.74
N ILE A 185 0.91 13.04 14.76
CA ILE A 185 1.64 13.68 13.66
C ILE A 185 1.00 13.21 12.35
N HIS A 186 0.80 14.12 11.40
CA HIS A 186 0.18 13.74 10.13
C HIS A 186 1.26 13.41 9.08
N THR A 187 1.54 12.12 8.91
CA THR A 187 2.55 11.60 7.98
C THR A 187 2.01 10.48 7.07
N PRO A 188 1.07 10.81 6.15
CA PRO A 188 0.45 9.82 5.28
C PRO A 188 1.48 9.17 4.33
N CYS A 189 1.19 7.95 3.89
CA CYS A 189 2.08 7.25 2.96
C CYS A 189 2.07 7.88 1.57
N ILE A 190 3.22 8.39 1.13
CA ILE A 190 3.34 8.99 -0.20
C ILE A 190 3.14 7.97 -1.34
N PHE A 191 3.42 6.70 -1.06
CA PHE A 191 3.35 5.64 -2.08
C PHE A 191 1.91 5.29 -2.48
N GLU A 192 0.93 5.61 -1.63
CA GLU A 192 -0.49 5.57 -1.99
C GLU A 192 -0.78 6.48 -3.19
N HIS A 193 -0.17 7.68 -3.20
CA HIS A 193 -0.38 8.65 -4.27
C HIS A 193 0.41 8.28 -5.53
N VAL A 194 1.62 7.72 -5.38
CA VAL A 194 2.44 7.25 -6.51
C VAL A 194 1.74 6.13 -7.28
N TYR A 195 1.27 5.08 -6.59
CA TYR A 195 0.86 3.85 -7.27
C TYR A 195 -0.34 3.15 -6.62
N PHE A 196 -0.36 3.02 -5.29
CA PHE A 196 -1.19 2.00 -4.64
C PHE A 196 -2.68 2.32 -4.63
N ALA A 197 -3.04 3.58 -4.33
CA ALA A 197 -4.43 4.01 -4.31
C ALA A 197 -4.99 4.19 -5.72
N ARG A 198 -6.31 4.08 -5.84
CA ARG A 198 -6.99 4.38 -7.09
C ARG A 198 -6.97 5.87 -7.39
N PRO A 199 -6.90 6.26 -8.67
CA PRO A 199 -6.85 7.68 -9.04
C PRO A 199 -8.14 8.44 -8.73
N ASP A 200 -9.28 7.76 -8.64
CA ASP A 200 -10.58 8.33 -8.28
C ASP A 200 -10.80 8.43 -6.76
N SER A 201 -9.78 8.17 -5.95
CA SER A 201 -9.78 8.37 -4.50
C SER A 201 -9.22 9.74 -4.12
N THR A 202 -9.71 10.24 -2.98
CA THR A 202 -9.16 11.39 -2.26
C THR A 202 -8.71 10.88 -0.90
N LEU A 203 -7.45 11.09 -0.56
CA LEU A 203 -6.83 10.64 0.69
C LEU A 203 -6.35 11.86 1.46
N ASP A 204 -6.81 12.05 2.69
CA ASP A 204 -6.41 13.18 3.53
C ASP A 204 -6.59 14.54 2.83
N GLY A 205 -7.68 14.68 2.07
CA GLY A 205 -7.99 15.87 1.26
C GLY A 205 -7.21 15.99 -0.06
N ILE A 206 -6.30 15.06 -0.36
CA ILE A 206 -5.48 15.07 -1.57
C ILE A 206 -6.08 14.14 -2.62
N SER A 207 -6.48 14.71 -3.76
CA SER A 207 -6.89 13.93 -4.93
C SER A 207 -5.68 13.17 -5.50
N VAL A 208 -5.79 11.84 -5.59
CA VAL A 208 -4.74 10.98 -6.15
C VAL A 208 -4.52 11.29 -7.64
N HIS A 209 -5.59 11.53 -8.39
CA HIS A 209 -5.49 11.92 -9.81
C HIS A 209 -4.69 13.21 -10.00
N GLU A 210 -5.05 14.27 -9.27
CA GLU A 210 -4.38 15.57 -9.38
C GLU A 210 -2.93 15.51 -8.91
N ALA A 211 -2.62 14.73 -7.87
CA ALA A 211 -1.25 14.50 -7.45
C ALA A 211 -0.42 13.85 -8.58
N ARG A 212 -0.96 12.82 -9.24
CA ARG A 212 -0.28 12.15 -10.38
C ARG A 212 -0.12 13.04 -11.61
N LEU A 213 -1.06 13.95 -11.88
CA LEU A 213 -0.88 14.97 -12.92
C LEU A 213 0.31 15.88 -12.57
N ARG A 214 0.34 16.42 -11.34
CA ARG A 214 1.44 17.28 -10.89
C ARG A 214 2.80 16.56 -10.90
N MET A 215 2.84 15.27 -10.57
CA MET A 215 4.04 14.44 -10.71
C MET A 215 4.52 14.41 -12.18
N GLY A 216 3.62 14.18 -13.14
CA GLY A 216 3.95 14.19 -14.57
C GLY A 216 4.48 15.54 -15.06
N ALA A 217 3.86 16.64 -14.63
CA ALA A 217 4.32 17.99 -14.97
C ALA A 217 5.72 18.29 -14.39
N ALA A 218 5.97 17.90 -13.14
CA ALA A 218 7.28 18.07 -12.51
C ALA A 218 8.36 17.20 -13.19
N LEU A 219 8.03 15.95 -13.55
CA LEU A 219 8.91 15.05 -14.28
C LEU A 219 9.30 15.60 -15.65
N ALA A 220 8.34 16.17 -16.37
CA ALA A 220 8.59 16.88 -17.63
C ALA A 220 9.55 18.05 -17.47
N ARG A 221 9.31 18.93 -16.48
CA ARG A 221 10.21 20.07 -16.21
C ARG A 221 11.63 19.62 -15.89
N ARG A 222 11.78 18.52 -15.13
CA ARG A 222 13.09 17.93 -14.86
C ARG A 222 13.75 17.43 -16.14
N ALA A 223 13.04 16.66 -16.95
CA ALA A 223 13.54 16.13 -18.22
C ALA A 223 13.99 17.27 -19.16
N LEU A 224 13.18 18.33 -19.28
CA LEU A 224 13.48 19.52 -20.09
C LEU A 224 14.67 20.32 -19.54
N LYS A 225 14.87 20.36 -18.23
CA LYS A 225 16.04 21.02 -17.62
C LYS A 225 17.33 20.26 -17.92
N GLU A 226 17.28 18.94 -17.88
CA GLU A 226 18.44 18.08 -18.16
C GLU A 226 18.77 18.05 -19.66
N ARG A 227 17.75 18.00 -20.52
CA ARG A 227 17.91 17.97 -21.97
C ARG A 227 16.82 18.81 -22.68
N PRO A 228 17.02 20.13 -22.80
CA PRO A 228 16.07 21.02 -23.45
C PRO A 228 15.85 20.67 -24.94
N ASP A 229 16.93 20.32 -25.63
CA ASP A 229 16.92 19.94 -27.05
C ASP A 229 16.74 18.41 -27.21
N HIS A 230 15.69 17.87 -26.57
CA HIS A 230 15.39 16.45 -26.68
C HIS A 230 14.84 16.07 -28.07
N ASP A 231 15.06 14.82 -28.47
CA ASP A 231 14.59 14.25 -29.74
C ASP A 231 13.40 13.29 -29.55
N ILE A 232 12.62 13.45 -28.48
CA ILE A 232 11.45 12.60 -28.17
C ILE A 232 10.34 12.81 -29.20
N ASP A 233 9.98 11.75 -29.90
CA ASP A 233 8.88 11.71 -30.88
C ASP A 233 7.52 11.41 -30.23
N ALA A 234 7.52 10.67 -29.11
CA ALA A 234 6.31 10.31 -28.38
C ALA A 234 6.60 9.94 -26.91
N VAL A 235 5.65 10.26 -26.02
CA VAL A 235 5.59 9.75 -24.65
C VAL A 235 4.60 8.58 -24.60
N ILE A 236 5.05 7.46 -24.04
CA ILE A 236 4.31 6.20 -23.98
C ILE A 236 4.20 5.75 -22.51
N PRO A 237 2.99 5.54 -21.97
CA PRO A 237 2.84 5.07 -20.60
C PRO A 237 3.08 3.57 -20.48
N VAL A 238 3.56 3.14 -19.32
CA VAL A 238 3.37 1.77 -18.84
C VAL A 238 1.98 1.68 -18.19
N PRO A 239 1.05 0.88 -18.73
CA PRO A 239 -0.31 0.80 -18.19
C PRO A 239 -0.40 -0.04 -16.91
N ASP A 240 -1.23 0.32 -15.93
CA ASP A 240 -2.21 1.42 -15.98
C ASP A 240 -1.77 2.66 -15.16
N SER A 241 -0.91 2.47 -14.16
CA SER A 241 -0.51 3.46 -13.15
C SER A 241 0.30 4.62 -13.73
N GLY A 242 1.23 4.35 -14.64
CA GLY A 242 2.05 5.39 -15.28
C GLY A 242 1.29 6.32 -16.22
N ARG A 243 0.03 5.99 -16.56
CA ARG A 243 -0.74 6.68 -17.61
C ARG A 243 -1.01 8.15 -17.33
N ILE A 244 -1.39 8.50 -16.10
CA ILE A 244 -1.74 9.88 -15.73
C ILE A 244 -0.50 10.77 -15.78
N ALA A 245 0.61 10.32 -15.18
CA ALA A 245 1.87 11.05 -15.20
C ALA A 245 2.43 11.19 -16.63
N ALA A 246 2.34 10.13 -17.45
CA ALA A 246 2.77 10.16 -18.84
C ALA A 246 1.96 11.17 -19.69
N MET A 247 0.64 11.20 -19.49
CA MET A 247 -0.25 12.14 -20.18
C MET A 247 0.15 13.58 -19.87
N GLU A 248 0.35 13.92 -18.60
CA GLU A 248 0.73 15.27 -18.21
C GLU A 248 2.17 15.61 -18.64
N MET A 249 3.09 14.64 -18.57
CA MET A 249 4.45 14.81 -19.06
C MET A 249 4.47 15.14 -20.56
N ALA A 250 3.66 14.43 -21.36
CA ALA A 250 3.53 14.68 -22.79
C ALA A 250 2.98 16.08 -23.08
N ASN A 251 1.97 16.51 -22.32
CA ASN A 251 1.37 17.84 -22.41
C ASN A 251 2.39 18.94 -22.12
N GLU A 252 3.09 18.85 -20.98
CA GLU A 252 4.09 19.84 -20.56
C GLU A 252 5.29 19.90 -21.53
N MET A 253 5.74 18.74 -22.05
CA MET A 253 6.83 18.66 -23.05
C MET A 253 6.37 18.99 -24.48
N ARG A 254 5.06 19.13 -24.72
CA ARG A 254 4.46 19.36 -26.05
C ARG A 254 4.84 18.29 -27.07
N VAL A 255 4.87 17.03 -26.62
CA VAL A 255 5.11 15.85 -27.46
C VAL A 255 3.86 14.97 -27.50
N PRO A 256 3.62 14.21 -28.58
CA PRO A 256 2.47 13.32 -28.66
C PRO A 256 2.45 12.27 -27.55
N PHE A 257 1.31 12.16 -26.84
CA PHE A 257 1.00 11.00 -26.02
C PHE A 257 0.50 9.85 -26.91
N ARG A 258 1.06 8.65 -26.75
CA ARG A 258 0.69 7.47 -27.55
C ARG A 258 0.55 6.23 -26.67
N GLU A 259 -0.47 5.44 -26.97
CA GLU A 259 -0.63 4.10 -26.37
C GLU A 259 0.26 3.10 -27.12
N GLY A 260 1.50 2.93 -26.65
CA GLY A 260 2.43 1.92 -27.21
C GLY A 260 2.28 0.54 -26.58
N PHE A 261 1.89 0.47 -25.31
CA PHE A 261 1.70 -0.79 -24.58
C PHE A 261 0.23 -1.06 -24.31
N VAL A 262 -0.19 -2.30 -24.52
CA VAL A 262 -1.53 -2.77 -24.17
C VAL A 262 -1.43 -3.82 -23.08
N LYS A 263 -2.04 -3.54 -21.93
CA LYS A 263 -2.12 -4.50 -20.82
C LYS A 263 -3.09 -5.62 -21.14
N ASN A 264 -2.61 -6.86 -21.04
CA ASN A 264 -3.45 -8.03 -21.12
C ASN A 264 -4.29 -8.12 -19.84
N ARG A 265 -5.60 -7.86 -19.94
CA ARG A 265 -6.51 -7.87 -18.78
C ARG A 265 -6.81 -9.28 -18.27
N TYR A 266 -6.70 -10.28 -19.16
CA TYR A 266 -7.06 -11.66 -18.89
C TYR A 266 -5.81 -12.54 -18.83
N ILE A 267 -5.04 -12.39 -17.74
CA ILE A 267 -3.86 -13.23 -17.50
C ILE A 267 -4.29 -14.33 -16.54
N GLY A 268 -4.44 -15.55 -17.05
CA GLY A 268 -4.62 -16.73 -16.20
C GLY A 268 -3.36 -17.00 -15.38
N ARG A 269 -3.51 -17.59 -14.19
CA ARG A 269 -2.36 -18.17 -13.47
C ARG A 269 -1.64 -19.13 -14.42
N THR A 270 -0.33 -18.96 -14.58
CA THR A 270 0.48 -19.88 -15.38
C THR A 270 0.42 -21.26 -14.74
N PHE A 271 -0.31 -22.20 -15.33
CA PHE A 271 -0.20 -23.61 -14.93
C PHE A 271 1.23 -24.10 -15.18
N ILE A 272 1.70 -25.00 -14.31
CA ILE A 272 3.03 -25.63 -14.43
C ILE A 272 3.12 -26.29 -15.81
N MET A 273 3.91 -25.70 -16.71
CA MET A 273 4.19 -26.28 -18.03
C MET A 273 5.52 -27.02 -17.96
N PRO A 274 5.58 -28.32 -18.32
CA PRO A 274 6.82 -29.08 -18.32
C PRO A 274 7.76 -28.55 -19.42
N GLY A 275 8.92 -28.04 -19.02
CA GLY A 275 9.96 -27.53 -19.92
C GLY A 275 10.53 -26.17 -19.47
N GLN A 276 11.82 -26.14 -19.08
CA GLN A 276 12.51 -24.90 -18.65
C GLN A 276 12.56 -23.80 -19.73
N SER A 277 12.38 -24.13 -21.01
CA SER A 277 12.44 -23.17 -22.12
C SER A 277 11.20 -22.28 -22.24
N ILE A 278 10.05 -22.65 -21.67
CA ILE A 278 8.77 -21.93 -21.81
C ILE A 278 8.52 -20.92 -20.66
N ARG A 279 9.37 -20.91 -19.62
CA ARG A 279 9.25 -20.00 -18.45
C ARG A 279 9.85 -18.60 -18.64
N LYS A 280 10.26 -18.21 -19.85
CA LYS A 280 11.04 -16.96 -20.06
C LYS A 280 10.28 -15.70 -20.49
N ASP A 281 8.94 -15.65 -20.47
CA ASP A 281 8.26 -14.43 -20.94
C ASP A 281 7.00 -14.02 -20.15
N SER A 282 7.12 -13.89 -18.83
CA SER A 282 6.02 -13.42 -17.97
C SER A 282 5.57 -11.99 -18.27
N VAL A 283 6.46 -11.12 -18.77
CA VAL A 283 6.10 -9.74 -19.14
C VAL A 283 5.42 -9.68 -20.51
N LYS A 284 5.81 -10.47 -21.51
CA LYS A 284 5.03 -10.58 -22.76
C LYS A 284 3.64 -11.17 -22.53
N LYS A 285 3.47 -11.98 -21.47
CA LYS A 285 2.13 -12.39 -21.02
C LYS A 285 1.34 -11.22 -20.43
N LYS A 286 2.00 -10.20 -19.88
CA LYS A 286 1.37 -9.03 -19.24
C LYS A 286 1.09 -7.87 -20.18
N LEU A 287 1.98 -7.60 -21.14
CA LEU A 287 1.93 -6.45 -22.01
C LEU A 287 2.16 -6.87 -23.47
N ASN A 288 1.44 -6.25 -24.40
CA ASN A 288 1.70 -6.31 -25.83
C ASN A 288 2.17 -4.93 -26.33
N THR A 289 2.96 -4.92 -27.40
CA THR A 289 3.44 -3.70 -28.07
C THR A 289 2.63 -3.41 -29.33
N ILE A 290 2.30 -2.15 -29.56
CA ILE A 290 1.80 -1.65 -30.85
C ILE A 290 3.00 -1.20 -31.68
N GLU A 291 3.49 -2.05 -32.59
CA GLU A 291 4.76 -1.84 -33.31
C GLU A 291 4.86 -0.48 -34.01
N GLY A 292 3.77 -0.01 -34.63
CA GLY A 292 3.72 1.29 -35.31
C GLY A 292 3.91 2.49 -34.38
N GLU A 293 3.75 2.32 -33.07
CA GLU A 293 4.04 3.38 -32.10
C GLU A 293 5.52 3.47 -31.73
N PHE A 294 6.32 2.44 -32.00
CA PHE A 294 7.75 2.40 -31.69
C PHE A 294 8.65 2.53 -32.94
N ALA A 295 8.28 1.89 -34.05
CA ALA A 295 9.14 1.75 -35.23
C ALA A 295 9.76 3.07 -35.72
N GLY A 296 11.09 3.15 -35.66
CA GLY A 296 11.89 4.29 -36.12
C GLY A 296 11.87 5.52 -35.21
N LYS A 297 11.15 5.50 -34.08
CA LYS A 297 10.94 6.66 -33.19
C LYS A 297 11.86 6.63 -31.97
N THR A 298 12.23 7.80 -31.48
CA THR A 298 12.77 7.99 -30.12
C THR A 298 11.59 8.16 -29.16
N VAL A 299 11.40 7.22 -28.24
CA VAL A 299 10.25 7.21 -27.32
C VAL A 299 10.68 7.46 -25.88
N MET A 300 9.85 8.19 -25.13
CA MET A 300 9.96 8.32 -23.67
C MET A 300 8.91 7.42 -23.01
N ILE A 301 9.35 6.35 -22.38
CA ILE A 301 8.48 5.44 -21.62
C ILE A 301 8.34 5.96 -20.19
N VAL A 302 7.12 6.08 -19.69
CA VAL A 302 6.86 6.58 -18.33
C VAL A 302 6.20 5.49 -17.49
N ASP A 303 6.81 5.17 -16.36
CA ASP A 303 6.32 4.18 -15.39
C ASP A 303 6.17 4.84 -14.00
N ASP A 304 5.37 4.23 -13.12
CA ASP A 304 5.15 4.81 -11.79
C ASP A 304 6.41 4.79 -10.94
N SER A 305 7.13 3.67 -10.96
CA SER A 305 8.30 3.42 -10.13
C SER A 305 9.19 2.31 -10.70
N ILE A 306 10.42 2.21 -10.21
CA ILE A 306 11.36 1.14 -10.58
C ILE A 306 11.86 0.46 -9.29
N VAL A 307 11.41 -0.78 -9.05
CA VAL A 307 11.79 -1.58 -7.86
C VAL A 307 12.98 -2.51 -8.16
N ARG A 308 12.74 -3.71 -8.72
CA ARG A 308 13.79 -4.69 -9.06
C ARG A 308 14.43 -4.46 -10.44
N GLY A 309 13.89 -3.53 -11.24
CA GLY A 309 14.37 -3.22 -12.59
C GLY A 309 14.11 -4.28 -13.67
N ASN A 310 13.80 -5.53 -13.32
CA ASN A 310 13.54 -6.61 -14.31
C ASN A 310 12.36 -6.29 -15.25
N THR A 311 11.27 -5.75 -14.72
CA THR A 311 10.10 -5.34 -15.51
C THR A 311 10.47 -4.20 -16.46
N SER A 312 11.11 -3.14 -15.95
CA SER A 312 11.54 -1.98 -16.73
C SER A 312 12.53 -2.39 -17.83
N ARG A 313 13.50 -3.25 -17.53
CA ARG A 313 14.42 -3.81 -18.55
C ARG A 313 13.65 -4.49 -19.66
N ARG A 314 12.65 -5.30 -19.31
CA ARG A 314 11.87 -6.04 -20.32
C ARG A 314 10.98 -5.11 -21.15
N ILE A 315 10.42 -4.07 -20.54
CA ILE A 315 9.66 -3.02 -21.24
C ILE A 315 10.56 -2.31 -22.27
N VAL A 316 11.78 -1.95 -21.89
CA VAL A 316 12.77 -1.35 -22.79
C VAL A 316 13.13 -2.32 -23.93
N GLU A 317 13.39 -3.59 -23.62
CA GLU A 317 13.65 -4.62 -24.64
C GLU A 317 12.49 -4.79 -25.63
N MET A 318 11.24 -4.75 -25.13
CA MET A 318 10.04 -4.85 -25.97
C MET A 318 9.92 -3.65 -26.91
N ALA A 319 10.18 -2.43 -26.44
CA ALA A 319 10.19 -1.24 -27.29
C ALA A 319 11.30 -1.30 -28.36
N LYS A 320 12.51 -1.76 -28.00
CA LYS A 320 13.61 -1.97 -28.95
C LYS A 320 13.27 -3.05 -29.98
N GLN A 321 12.65 -4.16 -29.56
CA GLN A 321 12.18 -5.23 -30.46
C GLN A 321 11.07 -4.74 -31.41
N ALA A 322 10.22 -3.82 -30.97
CA ALA A 322 9.21 -3.16 -31.79
C ALA A 322 9.78 -2.09 -32.75
N GLY A 323 11.11 -1.92 -32.77
CA GLY A 323 11.81 -1.07 -33.74
C GLY A 323 12.08 0.36 -33.27
N ALA A 324 11.98 0.67 -31.97
CA ALA A 324 12.36 1.98 -31.45
C ALA A 324 13.81 2.34 -31.79
N LYS A 325 14.03 3.57 -32.26
CA LYS A 325 15.36 4.13 -32.55
C LYS A 325 16.14 4.37 -31.25
N SER A 326 15.48 4.93 -30.25
CA SER A 326 16.02 5.15 -28.91
C SER A 326 14.89 5.04 -27.90
N VAL A 327 15.19 4.49 -26.74
CA VAL A 327 14.23 4.26 -25.66
C VAL A 327 14.70 4.98 -24.42
N TYR A 328 14.04 6.09 -24.12
CA TYR A 328 14.18 6.81 -22.86
C TYR A 328 13.17 6.28 -21.85
N PHE A 329 13.48 6.44 -20.58
CA PHE A 329 12.65 5.97 -19.49
C PHE A 329 12.52 7.04 -18.42
N ALA A 330 11.33 7.24 -17.89
CA ALA A 330 11.07 8.15 -16.79
C ALA A 330 10.27 7.44 -15.69
N SER A 331 10.67 7.63 -14.45
CA SER A 331 10.00 7.12 -13.25
C SER A 331 9.35 8.28 -12.50
N SER A 332 8.03 8.25 -12.29
CA SER A 332 7.33 9.30 -11.53
C SER A 332 7.58 9.26 -10.02
N ALA A 333 8.22 8.20 -9.53
CA ALA A 333 8.77 8.12 -8.18
C ALA A 333 10.30 8.33 -8.20
N PRO A 334 10.91 8.83 -7.11
CA PRO A 334 12.35 8.74 -6.88
C PRO A 334 12.85 7.29 -6.82
N PRO A 335 14.18 7.06 -6.87
CA PRO A 335 14.74 5.73 -6.68
C PRO A 335 14.34 5.12 -5.33
N ILE A 336 13.77 3.92 -5.37
CA ILE A 336 13.42 3.16 -4.15
C ILE A 336 14.68 2.46 -3.65
N VAL A 337 15.16 2.87 -2.48
CA VAL A 337 16.44 2.43 -1.91
C VAL A 337 16.31 1.84 -0.51
N HIS A 338 15.14 1.95 0.11
CA HIS A 338 14.84 1.40 1.43
C HIS A 338 13.53 0.61 1.44
N PRO A 339 13.42 -0.45 2.28
CA PRO A 339 12.21 -1.24 2.38
C PRO A 339 11.06 -0.48 3.04
N ASN A 340 9.84 -0.71 2.56
CA ASN A 340 8.65 -0.32 3.31
C ASN A 340 8.35 -1.36 4.40
N VAL A 341 8.13 -0.87 5.62
CA VAL A 341 7.80 -1.67 6.81
C VAL A 341 6.44 -1.30 7.41
N TYR A 342 5.65 -0.51 6.66
CA TYR A 342 4.35 0.02 7.06
C TYR A 342 3.18 -0.69 6.33
N GLY A 343 3.43 -1.82 5.70
CA GLY A 343 2.39 -2.66 5.12
C GLY A 343 2.31 -2.64 3.59
N ILE A 344 3.21 -1.93 2.90
CA ILE A 344 3.43 -2.16 1.47
C ILE A 344 4.50 -3.25 1.34
N ASP A 345 4.16 -4.31 0.61
CA ASP A 345 5.09 -5.41 0.37
C ASP A 345 6.20 -4.97 -0.60
N MET A 346 7.44 -5.07 -0.14
CA MET A 346 8.63 -4.69 -0.89
C MET A 346 9.68 -5.80 -0.76
N PRO A 347 10.47 -6.08 -1.81
CA PRO A 347 11.53 -7.07 -1.73
C PRO A 347 12.65 -6.68 -0.76
N ALA A 348 13.63 -7.57 -0.57
CA ALA A 348 14.82 -7.24 0.21
C ALA A 348 15.63 -6.12 -0.48
N ARG A 349 16.38 -5.34 0.31
CA ARG A 349 17.07 -4.13 -0.17
C ARG A 349 18.05 -4.43 -1.30
N GLU A 350 18.75 -5.56 -1.23
CA GLU A 350 19.71 -6.02 -2.23
C GLU A 350 19.05 -6.34 -3.59
N GLU A 351 17.74 -6.59 -3.60
CA GLU A 351 16.99 -6.84 -4.82
C GLU A 351 16.55 -5.55 -5.53
N TYR A 352 16.68 -4.38 -4.90
CA TYR A 352 16.40 -3.11 -5.55
C TYR A 352 17.44 -2.80 -6.61
N VAL A 353 16.99 -2.37 -7.79
CA VAL A 353 17.92 -1.95 -8.83
C VAL A 353 18.70 -0.70 -8.41
N ALA A 354 18.11 0.16 -7.58
CA ALA A 354 18.75 1.38 -7.11
C ALA A 354 19.69 1.17 -5.90
N HIS A 355 19.68 0.00 -5.26
CA HIS A 355 20.52 -0.24 -4.10
C HIS A 355 22.00 -0.19 -4.45
N GLY A 356 22.72 0.78 -3.87
CA GLY A 356 24.15 0.99 -4.10
C GLY A 356 24.51 1.40 -5.53
N ARG A 357 23.55 1.89 -6.33
CA ARG A 357 23.76 2.26 -7.74
C ARG A 357 23.43 3.72 -8.00
N THR A 358 24.21 4.33 -8.87
CA THR A 358 23.93 5.63 -9.48
C THR A 358 22.85 5.52 -10.55
N ILE A 359 22.24 6.65 -10.94
CA ILE A 359 21.22 6.68 -12.01
C ILE A 359 21.76 6.12 -13.33
N ASP A 360 23.02 6.40 -13.70
CA ASP A 360 23.61 5.85 -14.93
C ASP A 360 23.81 4.32 -14.86
N GLU A 361 24.17 3.78 -13.69
CA GLU A 361 24.26 2.34 -13.50
C GLU A 361 22.88 1.67 -13.58
N ILE A 362 21.84 2.31 -13.04
CA ILE A 362 20.45 1.83 -13.18
C ILE A 362 20.01 1.88 -14.65
N ARG A 363 20.29 2.99 -15.34
CA ARG A 363 20.00 3.18 -16.77
C ARG A 363 20.62 2.05 -17.60
N LYS A 364 21.90 1.73 -17.36
CA LYS A 364 22.59 0.61 -17.98
C LYS A 364 21.94 -0.73 -17.63
N ALA A 365 21.57 -0.94 -16.37
CA ALA A 365 20.95 -2.18 -15.90
C ALA A 365 19.59 -2.46 -16.56
N ILE A 366 18.79 -1.42 -16.84
CA ILE A 366 17.51 -1.54 -17.55
C ILE A 366 17.66 -1.42 -19.07
N GLY A 367 18.84 -1.06 -19.58
CA GLY A 367 19.13 -0.95 -21.01
C GLY A 367 18.52 0.28 -21.70
N ALA A 368 18.10 1.30 -20.93
CA ALA A 368 17.56 2.54 -21.47
C ALA A 368 18.68 3.45 -22.02
N ASP A 369 18.35 4.27 -23.00
CA ASP A 369 19.31 5.21 -23.61
C ASP A 369 19.39 6.52 -22.80
N TRP A 370 18.32 6.85 -22.07
CA TRP A 370 18.25 7.92 -21.06
C TRP A 370 17.29 7.51 -19.94
N LEU A 371 17.57 7.90 -18.69
CA LEU A 371 16.74 7.60 -17.53
C LEU A 371 16.57 8.85 -16.67
N VAL A 372 15.31 9.23 -16.43
CA VAL A 372 14.92 10.33 -15.55
C VAL A 372 14.14 9.78 -14.37
N TYR A 373 14.50 10.19 -13.16
CA TYR A 373 13.71 9.91 -11.96
C TYR A 373 12.98 11.17 -11.52
N GLN A 374 11.91 11.05 -10.74
CA GLN A 374 11.35 12.18 -10.00
C GLN A 374 12.31 12.60 -8.86
N GLU A 375 12.35 13.88 -8.49
CA GLU A 375 13.02 14.32 -7.25
C GLU A 375 12.05 14.19 -6.07
N LEU A 376 12.58 13.81 -4.90
CA LEU A 376 11.73 13.65 -3.71
C LEU A 376 11.01 14.95 -3.30
N PRO A 377 11.65 16.14 -3.28
CA PRO A 377 10.96 17.39 -3.01
C PRO A 377 9.82 17.64 -4.01
N ASP A 378 10.07 17.45 -5.30
CA ASP A 378 9.04 17.63 -6.33
C ASP A 378 7.88 16.64 -6.19
N LEU A 379 8.15 15.40 -5.75
CA LEU A 379 7.11 14.40 -5.45
C LEU A 379 6.23 14.86 -4.27
N VAL A 380 6.86 15.35 -3.20
CA VAL A 380 6.15 15.88 -2.02
C VAL A 380 5.29 17.08 -2.41
N ASP A 381 5.86 18.04 -3.14
CA ASP A 381 5.15 19.22 -3.63
C ASP A 381 4.00 18.85 -4.58
N ALA A 382 4.19 17.84 -5.43
CA ALA A 382 3.14 17.31 -6.28
C ALA A 382 1.99 16.71 -5.46
N CYS A 383 2.24 16.10 -4.30
CA CYS A 383 1.16 15.64 -3.43
C CYS A 383 0.46 16.81 -2.72
N LEU A 384 1.21 17.76 -2.14
CA LEU A 384 0.64 18.89 -1.37
C LEU A 384 -0.17 19.87 -2.23
N GLY A 385 0.24 20.11 -3.48
CA GLY A 385 -0.41 21.09 -4.35
C GLY A 385 -0.23 22.55 -3.89
N ALA A 386 -0.96 23.47 -4.51
CA ALA A 386 -0.79 24.92 -4.31
C ALA A 386 -1.49 25.50 -3.05
N GLY A 387 -2.21 24.69 -2.27
CA GLY A 387 -3.02 25.10 -1.11
C GLY A 387 -2.35 24.82 0.24
N ASN A 388 -1.07 25.18 0.36
CA ASN A 388 -0.18 24.73 1.44
C ASN A 388 -0.47 25.40 2.80
N ASP A 389 -1.35 24.79 3.60
CA ASP A 389 -1.63 25.18 5.00
C ASP A 389 -0.95 24.25 6.03
N GLY A 390 0.16 23.58 5.68
CA GLY A 390 0.89 22.72 6.63
C GLY A 390 0.19 21.38 6.94
N LEU A 391 -0.51 20.81 5.96
CA LEU A 391 -1.42 19.67 6.16
C LEU A 391 -0.71 18.34 6.49
N ALA A 392 0.47 18.02 5.94
CA ALA A 392 1.10 16.70 6.14
C ALA A 392 2.61 16.67 5.86
N SER A 393 3.36 15.87 6.62
CA SER A 393 4.77 15.49 6.38
C SER A 393 4.84 14.02 5.94
N PHE A 394 4.73 13.72 4.65
CA PHE A 394 4.61 12.35 4.16
C PHE A 394 5.65 11.34 4.71
N ASP A 395 5.22 10.10 4.92
CA ASP A 395 6.15 8.96 5.04
C ASP A 395 6.84 8.73 3.69
N CYS A 396 8.12 9.08 3.64
CA CYS A 396 9.01 8.94 2.48
C CYS A 396 10.11 7.89 2.71
N SER A 397 9.95 7.03 3.71
CA SER A 397 10.97 6.09 4.18
C SER A 397 11.60 5.27 3.07
N CYS A 398 10.81 4.79 2.10
CA CYS A 398 11.30 4.01 0.96
C CYS A 398 12.30 4.74 0.05
N PHE A 399 12.34 6.08 0.11
CA PHE A 399 13.23 6.94 -0.67
C PHE A 399 14.39 7.50 0.16
N ASN A 400 14.14 7.93 1.40
CA ASN A 400 15.13 8.66 2.22
C ASN A 400 15.63 7.90 3.45
N GLY A 401 15.04 6.74 3.78
CA GLY A 401 15.42 5.92 4.93
C GLY A 401 15.01 6.51 6.28
N VAL A 402 14.21 7.58 6.29
CA VAL A 402 13.70 8.20 7.50
C VAL A 402 12.34 7.58 7.83
N TYR A 403 12.34 6.67 8.79
CA TYR A 403 11.14 6.00 9.29
C TYR A 403 10.53 6.83 10.43
N VAL A 404 9.26 7.18 10.28
CA VAL A 404 8.56 8.12 11.19
C VAL A 404 8.16 7.49 12.53
N THR A 405 8.15 6.16 12.62
CA THR A 405 7.82 5.42 13.84
C THR A 405 9.05 4.96 14.59
N GLY A 406 8.90 4.74 15.91
CA GLY A 406 9.90 4.04 16.71
C GLY A 406 10.18 2.60 16.23
N GLY A 407 11.28 2.04 16.73
CA GLY A 407 11.63 0.62 16.59
C GLY A 407 12.31 0.22 15.28
N ILE A 408 12.49 1.13 14.33
CA ILE A 408 13.15 0.83 13.06
C ILE A 408 14.67 1.01 13.17
N THR A 409 15.35 -0.09 13.50
CA THR A 409 16.82 -0.18 13.51
C THR A 409 17.32 -0.97 12.29
N GLU A 410 18.61 -0.87 11.97
CA GLU A 410 19.19 -1.70 10.91
C GLU A 410 19.08 -3.20 11.23
N GLU A 411 19.11 -3.58 12.52
CA GLU A 411 18.87 -4.95 12.97
C GLU A 411 17.43 -5.40 12.67
N TYR A 412 16.44 -4.54 12.91
CA TYR A 412 15.04 -4.80 12.55
C TYR A 412 14.90 -4.97 11.03
N LEU A 413 15.49 -4.07 10.24
CA LEU A 413 15.44 -4.15 8.77
C LEU A 413 16.07 -5.44 8.24
N ALA A 414 17.24 -5.82 8.75
CA ALA A 414 17.90 -7.07 8.40
C ALA A 414 17.04 -8.31 8.74
N LYS A 415 16.33 -8.29 9.89
CA LYS A 415 15.39 -9.36 10.27
C LYS A 415 14.21 -9.45 9.30
N VAL A 416 13.62 -8.31 8.92
CA VAL A 416 12.51 -8.26 7.96
C VAL A 416 12.97 -8.78 6.59
N GLU A 417 14.12 -8.33 6.11
CA GLU A 417 14.72 -8.75 4.84
C GLU A 417 15.04 -10.26 4.81
N GLY A 418 15.59 -10.80 5.91
CA GLY A 418 15.83 -12.23 6.08
C GLY A 418 14.54 -13.05 6.00
N SER A 419 13.49 -12.62 6.71
CA SER A 419 12.19 -13.31 6.69
C SER A 419 11.55 -13.33 5.29
N ARG A 420 11.65 -12.23 4.52
CA ARG A 420 11.14 -12.14 3.14
C ARG A 420 11.93 -13.02 2.19
N SER A 421 13.25 -13.09 2.35
CA SER A 421 14.12 -13.96 1.57
C SER A 421 13.78 -15.43 1.77
N ASP A 422 13.49 -15.83 3.01
CA ASP A 422 13.14 -17.21 3.33
C ASP A 422 11.75 -17.58 2.83
N VAL A 423 10.77 -16.66 2.89
CA VAL A 423 9.45 -16.85 2.26
C VAL A 423 9.63 -17.04 0.75
N ALA A 424 10.37 -16.15 0.07
CA ALA A 424 10.60 -16.24 -1.37
C ALA A 424 11.32 -17.54 -1.77
N LYS A 425 12.28 -18.01 -0.96
CA LYS A 425 12.94 -19.31 -1.15
C LYS A 425 11.99 -20.47 -0.92
N SER A 426 11.14 -20.39 0.11
CA SER A 426 10.18 -21.44 0.44
C SER A 426 9.09 -21.58 -0.63
N GLU A 427 8.61 -20.47 -1.19
CA GLU A 427 7.66 -20.45 -2.30
C GLU A 427 8.30 -20.99 -3.58
N ALA A 428 9.56 -20.64 -3.84
CA ALA A 428 10.31 -21.22 -4.95
C ALA A 428 10.53 -22.74 -4.78
N LEU A 429 10.75 -23.22 -3.55
CA LEU A 429 10.96 -24.63 -3.23
C LEU A 429 9.65 -25.45 -3.23
N SER A 430 8.53 -24.89 -2.78
CA SER A 430 7.23 -25.58 -2.83
C SER A 430 6.74 -25.74 -4.26
N GLU A 431 6.97 -24.73 -5.13
CA GLU A 431 6.76 -24.87 -6.58
C GLU A 431 7.64 -25.95 -7.24
N HIS A 432 8.76 -26.33 -6.61
CA HIS A 432 9.64 -27.39 -7.08
C HIS A 432 9.28 -28.78 -6.52
N ALA A 433 8.69 -28.87 -5.32
CA ALA A 433 8.27 -30.13 -4.72
C ALA A 433 7.00 -30.69 -5.39
N ASP A 434 6.04 -29.83 -5.74
CA ASP A 434 4.84 -30.19 -6.52
C ASP A 434 5.17 -30.58 -7.99
N ALA A 435 6.43 -30.47 -8.40
CA ALA A 435 6.93 -30.89 -9.71
C ALA A 435 7.65 -32.26 -9.69
N ALA A 436 7.78 -32.88 -8.52
CA ALA A 436 8.48 -34.17 -8.32
C ALA A 436 7.53 -35.35 -7.99
N GLU A 437 6.23 -35.09 -7.81
CA GLU A 437 5.12 -36.07 -7.90
C GLU A 437 4.42 -35.93 -9.26
#